data_AF-A0AAD7V0S3-F1
#
_entry.id   AF-A0AAD7V0S3-F1
#
_cell.length_a   1.000
_cell.length_b   1.000
_cell.length_c   1.000
_cell.angle_alpha   90.00
_cell.angle_beta   90.00
_cell.angle_gamma   90.00
#
_symmetry.space_group_name_H-M   'P 1'
#
loop_
_entity.id
_entity.type
_entity.pdbx_description
1 polymer ?
#
loop_
_entity_poly.entity_id
_entity_poly.type
_entity_poly.pdbx_seq_one_letter_code
_entity_poly.pdbx_strand_id
1 'polypeptide(L)'
;MTSVEKRKNAKLLDDFLAGWLEQPGNYARFARANGRDGRERRGDIGDEIYKAYRETGGTQHNRTVKARIWKLAQQFRKAHDLACNGATREEVRKACRYYYQLVEHIGEDSNVPIYYQYPGRPGSTEIERDDPQKKPLTDAMKQQLNDDHCQDMMKMVDEMALRQRQQHEQVMHLLDQRQELLDRQSERARLMEMQIEASMVLSVIERLRNVGFSEDEISLHIQLLQPLYTFHTQMMNQQQQQQSSS
;
A
#
# COMPACT_ATOMS: atom_id res chain seq x y z
N MET A 1 -7.11 -36.54 18.50
CA MET A 1 -6.28 -36.11 17.36
C MET A 1 -4.91 -36.75 17.43
N THR A 2 -4.53 -37.46 16.38
CA THR A 2 -3.19 -38.05 16.24
C THR A 2 -2.13 -36.96 16.03
N SER A 3 -0.85 -37.26 16.30
CA SER A 3 0.27 -36.34 16.03
C SER A 3 0.31 -35.89 14.57
N VAL A 4 -0.07 -36.79 13.65
CA VAL A 4 -0.14 -36.54 12.21
C VAL A 4 -1.22 -35.52 11.86
N GLU A 5 -2.42 -35.64 12.43
CA GLU A 5 -3.52 -34.68 12.23
C GLU A 5 -3.16 -33.28 12.75
N LYS A 6 -2.50 -33.19 13.91
CA LYS A 6 -2.06 -31.89 14.45
C LYS A 6 -1.10 -31.18 13.50
N ARG A 7 -0.16 -31.91 12.88
CA ARG A 7 0.78 -31.37 11.89
C ARG A 7 0.07 -30.93 10.61
N LYS A 8 -0.88 -31.73 10.11
CA LYS A 8 -1.69 -31.37 8.93
C LYS A 8 -2.49 -30.09 9.18
N ASN A 9 -3.16 -29.98 10.33
CA ASN A 9 -3.96 -28.79 10.66
C ASN A 9 -3.10 -27.55 10.87
N ALA A 10 -1.89 -27.68 11.43
CA ALA A 10 -0.95 -26.56 11.55
C ALA A 10 -0.49 -26.06 10.17
N LYS A 11 -0.17 -26.97 9.25
CA LYS A 11 0.20 -26.63 7.88
C LYS A 11 -0.96 -25.92 7.16
N LEU A 12 -2.18 -26.44 7.26
CA LEU A 12 -3.37 -25.82 6.66
C LEU A 12 -3.61 -24.39 7.19
N LEU A 13 -3.39 -24.16 8.49
CA LEU A 13 -3.46 -22.82 9.04
C LEU A 13 -2.36 -21.91 8.48
N ASP A 14 -1.10 -22.38 8.44
CA ASP A 14 0.01 -21.57 7.91
C ASP A 14 -0.21 -21.22 6.42
N ASP A 15 -0.70 -22.17 5.61
CA ASP A 15 -1.03 -21.96 4.19
C ASP A 15 -2.21 -20.98 4.03
N PHE A 16 -3.26 -21.09 4.85
CA PHE A 16 -4.38 -20.14 4.86
C PHE A 16 -3.93 -18.72 5.21
N LEU A 17 -3.10 -18.57 6.25
CA LEU A 17 -2.62 -17.26 6.70
C LEU A 17 -1.69 -16.62 5.67
N ALA A 18 -0.87 -17.42 4.99
CA ALA A 18 -0.06 -16.94 3.87
C ALA A 18 -0.97 -16.43 2.74
N GLY A 19 -1.99 -17.19 2.35
CA GLY A 19 -2.95 -16.76 1.33
C GLY A 19 -3.75 -15.50 1.71
N TRP A 20 -4.06 -15.31 2.99
CA TRP A 20 -4.70 -14.08 3.46
C TRP A 20 -3.75 -12.87 3.35
N LEU A 21 -2.47 -13.04 3.71
CA LEU A 21 -1.46 -11.98 3.57
C LEU A 21 -1.10 -11.66 2.11
N GLU A 22 -1.29 -12.62 1.22
CA GLU A 22 -1.06 -12.48 -0.23
C GLU A 22 -2.09 -11.54 -0.89
N GLN A 23 -3.27 -11.38 -0.29
CA GLN A 23 -4.28 -10.46 -0.82
C GLN A 23 -3.77 -9.00 -0.76
N PRO A 24 -3.98 -8.20 -1.82
CA PRO A 24 -3.51 -6.82 -1.89
C PRO A 24 -3.93 -5.99 -0.67
N GLY A 25 -2.97 -5.29 -0.06
CA GLY A 25 -3.20 -4.39 1.08
C GLY A 25 -3.40 -5.09 2.44
N ASN A 26 -3.63 -6.40 2.51
CA ASN A 26 -3.87 -7.09 3.79
C ASN A 26 -2.64 -7.08 4.71
N TYR A 27 -1.43 -7.23 4.14
CA TYR A 27 -0.20 -7.08 4.90
C TYR A 27 -0.07 -5.68 5.49
N ALA A 28 -0.21 -4.63 4.68
CA ALA A 28 -0.13 -3.25 5.15
C ALA A 28 -1.21 -2.94 6.19
N ARG A 29 -2.45 -3.38 5.96
CA ARG A 29 -3.57 -3.25 6.90
C ARG A 29 -3.21 -3.88 8.25
N PHE A 30 -2.71 -5.12 8.25
CA PHE A 30 -2.30 -5.81 9.48
C PHE A 30 -1.07 -5.19 10.17
N ALA A 31 -0.09 -4.72 9.39
CA ALA A 31 1.14 -4.10 9.89
C ALA A 31 0.88 -2.73 10.52
N ARG A 32 0.02 -1.91 9.90
CA ARG A 32 -0.41 -0.59 10.39
C ARG A 32 -1.41 -0.67 11.54
N ALA A 33 -2.11 -1.80 11.68
CA ALA A 33 -3.02 -2.01 12.81
C ALA A 33 -2.28 -1.77 14.12
N ASN A 34 -2.96 -1.11 15.07
CA ASN A 34 -2.40 -0.64 16.33
C ASN A 34 -1.31 0.47 16.22
N GLY A 35 -1.02 0.98 15.02
CA GLY A 35 -0.15 2.15 14.80
C GLY A 35 -0.86 3.48 15.09
N ARG A 36 -0.10 4.58 15.05
CA ARG A 36 -0.60 5.95 15.31
C ARG A 36 -1.73 6.36 14.36
N ASP A 37 -1.67 5.86 13.13
CA ASP A 37 -2.65 6.13 12.06
C ASP A 37 -3.68 5.00 11.90
N GLY A 38 -3.56 3.93 12.69
CA GLY A 38 -4.35 2.72 12.57
C GLY A 38 -5.79 2.95 13.03
N ARG A 39 -6.72 3.11 12.08
CA ARG A 39 -8.18 3.09 12.37
C ARG A 39 -8.65 1.75 12.94
N GLU A 40 -7.89 0.70 12.72
CA GLU A 40 -8.24 -0.67 13.09
C GLU A 40 -7.30 -1.24 14.16
N ARG A 41 -7.88 -1.99 15.10
CA ARG A 41 -7.10 -2.73 16.09
C ARG A 41 -6.69 -4.07 15.49
N ARG A 42 -5.45 -4.49 15.77
CA ARG A 42 -4.96 -5.81 15.33
C ARG A 42 -5.79 -6.96 15.91
N GLY A 43 -6.44 -6.72 17.05
CA GLY A 43 -7.41 -7.64 17.65
C GLY A 43 -8.58 -7.91 16.71
N ASP A 44 -9.16 -6.85 16.14
CA ASP A 44 -10.36 -6.90 15.29
C ASP A 44 -10.05 -7.58 13.95
N ILE A 45 -8.92 -7.21 13.32
CA ILE A 45 -8.43 -7.89 12.10
C ILE A 45 -8.16 -9.38 12.39
N GLY A 46 -7.62 -9.70 13.56
CA GLY A 46 -7.41 -11.09 13.98
C GLY A 46 -8.73 -11.87 14.12
N ASP A 47 -9.80 -11.22 14.56
CA ASP A 47 -11.14 -11.83 14.66
C ASP A 47 -11.76 -12.04 13.27
N GLU A 48 -11.56 -11.11 12.34
CA GLU A 48 -11.94 -11.23 10.93
C GLU A 48 -11.23 -12.43 10.27
N ILE A 49 -9.90 -12.51 10.39
CA ILE A 49 -9.10 -13.64 9.87
C ILE A 49 -9.58 -14.96 10.47
N TYR A 50 -9.85 -14.99 11.77
CA TYR A 50 -10.37 -16.17 12.45
C TYR A 50 -11.74 -16.58 11.91
N LYS A 51 -12.64 -15.63 11.67
CA LYS A 51 -13.96 -15.90 11.08
C LYS A 51 -13.83 -16.49 9.67
N ALA A 52 -13.00 -15.89 8.81
CA ALA A 52 -12.72 -16.41 7.48
C ALA A 52 -12.11 -17.82 7.52
N TYR A 53 -11.18 -18.08 8.45
CA TYR A 53 -10.59 -19.41 8.64
C TYR A 53 -11.62 -20.46 9.11
N ARG A 54 -12.60 -20.06 9.94
CA ARG A 54 -13.68 -20.94 10.39
C ARG A 54 -14.62 -21.30 9.24
N GLU A 55 -14.90 -20.37 8.33
CA GLU A 55 -15.72 -20.58 7.14
C GLU A 55 -15.09 -21.60 6.18
N THR A 56 -13.76 -21.71 6.13
CA THR A 56 -13.07 -22.76 5.36
C THR A 56 -12.98 -24.11 6.09
N GLY A 57 -13.70 -24.31 7.20
CA GLY A 57 -13.68 -25.53 8.00
C GLY A 57 -12.50 -25.63 9.00
N GLY A 58 -11.82 -24.52 9.28
CA GLY A 58 -10.72 -24.47 10.24
C GLY A 58 -11.14 -24.82 11.67
N THR A 59 -10.28 -25.53 12.41
CA THR A 59 -10.57 -26.02 13.77
C THR A 59 -9.70 -25.41 14.87
N GLN A 60 -8.72 -24.59 14.50
CA GLN A 60 -7.81 -23.95 15.46
C GLN A 60 -8.53 -22.86 16.26
N HIS A 61 -8.12 -22.68 17.52
CA HIS A 61 -8.67 -21.63 18.38
C HIS A 61 -8.26 -20.23 17.90
N ASN A 62 -9.12 -19.22 18.07
CA ASN A 62 -8.88 -17.84 17.66
C ASN A 62 -7.52 -17.29 18.14
N ARG A 63 -7.23 -17.46 19.44
CA ARG A 63 -5.91 -17.11 20.02
C ARG A 63 -4.72 -17.69 19.24
N THR A 64 -4.83 -18.93 18.76
CA THR A 64 -3.78 -19.59 17.96
C THR A 64 -3.65 -18.94 16.59
N VAL A 65 -4.76 -18.62 15.93
CA VAL A 65 -4.78 -17.93 14.64
C VAL A 65 -4.13 -16.55 14.76
N LYS A 66 -4.54 -15.73 15.74
CA LYS A 66 -3.94 -14.42 16.03
C LYS A 66 -2.44 -14.48 16.29
N ALA A 67 -1.99 -15.46 17.11
CA ALA A 67 -0.57 -15.64 17.39
C ALA A 67 0.23 -16.07 16.14
N ARG A 68 -0.37 -16.91 15.28
CA ARG A 68 0.26 -17.41 14.06
C ARG A 68 0.38 -16.33 12.99
N ILE A 69 -0.66 -15.54 12.73
CA ILE A 69 -0.58 -14.44 11.76
C ILE A 69 0.45 -13.39 12.19
N TRP A 70 0.49 -13.07 13.48
CA TRP A 70 1.52 -12.18 14.04
C TRP A 70 2.93 -12.71 13.80
N LYS A 71 3.17 -13.99 14.13
CA LYS A 71 4.48 -14.62 13.91
C LYS A 71 4.85 -14.67 12.43
N LEU A 72 3.91 -14.97 11.54
CA LEU A 72 4.14 -15.02 10.10
C LEU A 72 4.51 -13.63 9.54
N ALA A 73 3.80 -12.57 9.96
CA ALA A 73 4.11 -11.20 9.57
C ALA A 73 5.52 -10.77 10.05
N GLN A 74 5.91 -11.14 11.28
CA GLN A 74 7.26 -10.90 11.79
C GLN A 74 8.33 -11.66 11.00
N GLN A 75 8.08 -12.93 10.67
CA GLN A 75 8.99 -13.73 9.86
C GLN A 75 9.16 -13.14 8.46
N PHE A 76 8.05 -12.71 7.83
CA PHE A 76 8.10 -12.03 6.54
C PHE A 76 8.96 -10.77 6.59
N ARG A 77 8.73 -9.87 7.57
CA ARG A 77 9.55 -8.66 7.72
C ARG A 77 11.03 -8.98 7.87
N LYS A 78 11.38 -9.93 8.75
CA LYS A 78 12.77 -10.37 8.93
C LYS A 78 13.38 -10.92 7.64
N ALA A 79 12.61 -11.70 6.88
CA ALA A 79 13.05 -12.24 5.60
C ALA A 79 13.22 -11.13 4.54
N HIS A 80 12.37 -10.11 4.57
CA HIS A 80 12.47 -8.93 3.72
C HIS A 80 13.75 -8.14 4.01
N ASP A 81 14.00 -7.83 5.29
CA ASP A 81 15.23 -7.16 5.73
C ASP A 81 16.48 -7.94 5.27
N LEU A 82 16.47 -9.27 5.40
CA LEU A 82 17.57 -10.11 4.91
C LEU A 82 17.74 -10.03 3.38
N ALA A 83 16.64 -10.09 2.63
CA ALA A 83 16.68 -10.01 1.17
C ALA A 83 17.18 -8.64 0.69
N CYS A 84 16.74 -7.54 1.31
CA CYS A 84 17.22 -6.19 1.03
C CYS A 84 18.72 -6.01 1.33
N ASN A 85 19.25 -6.76 2.30
CA ASN A 85 20.68 -6.77 2.64
C ASN A 85 21.50 -7.76 1.79
N GLY A 86 20.93 -8.35 0.74
CA GLY A 86 21.63 -9.25 -0.17
C GLY A 86 21.87 -10.66 0.37
N ALA A 87 21.09 -11.11 1.36
CA ALA A 87 21.16 -12.48 1.86
C ALA A 87 20.79 -13.50 0.77
N THR A 88 21.31 -14.71 0.91
CA THR A 88 21.04 -15.80 -0.05
C THR A 88 19.58 -16.27 0.01
N ARG A 89 19.11 -16.87 -1.09
CA ARG A 89 17.75 -17.42 -1.19
C ARG A 89 17.41 -18.42 -0.10
N GLU A 90 18.40 -19.19 0.35
CA GLU A 90 18.24 -20.19 1.40
C GLU A 90 18.08 -19.57 2.78
N GLU A 91 18.85 -18.53 3.10
CA GLU A 91 18.74 -17.78 4.35
C GLU A 91 17.38 -17.09 4.47
N VAL A 92 16.94 -16.45 3.39
CA VAL A 92 15.63 -15.79 3.30
C VAL A 92 14.50 -16.81 3.48
N ARG A 93 14.56 -17.96 2.78
CA ARG A 93 13.57 -19.04 2.92
C ARG A 93 13.57 -19.67 4.32
N LYS A 94 14.73 -19.74 4.98
CA LYS A 94 14.85 -20.24 6.36
C LYS A 94 14.20 -19.28 7.37
N ALA A 95 14.28 -17.97 7.12
CA ALA A 95 13.62 -16.96 7.96
C ALA A 95 12.10 -16.96 7.76
N CYS A 96 11.63 -17.02 6.50
CA CYS A 96 10.23 -17.14 6.16
C CYS A 96 10.04 -18.04 4.94
N ARG A 97 9.39 -19.19 5.17
CA ARG A 97 9.14 -20.19 4.12
C ARG A 97 8.35 -19.61 2.93
N TYR A 98 7.42 -18.70 3.21
CA TYR A 98 6.49 -18.12 2.24
C TYR A 98 6.99 -16.80 1.64
N TYR A 99 8.24 -16.37 1.92
CA TYR A 99 8.72 -15.04 1.53
C TYR A 99 8.54 -14.71 0.05
N TYR A 100 9.01 -15.58 -0.85
CA TYR A 100 8.96 -15.33 -2.29
C TYR A 100 7.56 -15.35 -2.88
N GLN A 101 6.65 -16.12 -2.27
CA GLN A 101 5.24 -16.07 -2.63
C GLN A 101 4.64 -14.72 -2.19
N LEU A 102 4.93 -14.29 -0.97
CA LEU A 102 4.35 -13.06 -0.41
C LEU A 102 4.91 -11.77 -1.05
N VAL A 103 6.20 -11.71 -1.37
CA VAL A 103 6.86 -10.48 -1.84
C VAL A 103 6.34 -10.03 -3.20
N GLU A 104 5.95 -10.96 -4.08
CA GLU A 104 5.39 -10.66 -5.41
C GLU A 104 4.04 -9.93 -5.31
N HIS A 105 3.25 -10.23 -4.28
CA HIS A 105 1.91 -9.66 -4.10
C HIS A 105 1.87 -8.47 -3.14
N ILE A 106 2.77 -8.44 -2.15
CA ILE A 106 2.84 -7.34 -1.18
C ILE A 106 3.51 -6.10 -1.82
N GLY A 107 4.46 -6.28 -2.75
CA GLY A 107 5.06 -5.16 -3.49
C GLY A 107 5.59 -4.05 -2.58
N GLU A 108 5.17 -2.81 -2.82
CA GLU A 108 5.61 -1.61 -2.09
C GLU A 108 5.20 -1.62 -0.60
N ASP A 109 4.15 -2.35 -0.23
CA ASP A 109 3.66 -2.46 1.15
C ASP A 109 4.63 -3.22 2.07
N SER A 110 5.65 -3.88 1.51
CA SER A 110 6.67 -4.62 2.25
C SER A 110 7.51 -3.72 3.17
N ASN A 111 7.58 -2.43 2.86
CA ASN A 111 8.30 -1.42 3.64
C ASN A 111 7.51 -0.90 4.86
N VAL A 112 6.25 -1.31 5.03
CA VAL A 112 5.42 -0.84 6.15
C VAL A 112 5.97 -1.39 7.46
N PRO A 113 6.42 -0.54 8.40
CA PRO A 113 6.98 -1.00 9.65
C PRO A 113 5.90 -1.68 10.49
N ILE A 114 6.16 -2.93 10.87
CA ILE A 114 5.33 -3.59 11.89
C ILE A 114 5.64 -2.92 13.23
N TYR A 115 4.70 -2.11 13.72
CA TYR A 115 4.81 -1.49 15.03
C TYR A 115 4.69 -2.56 16.12
N TYR A 116 5.78 -2.74 16.87
CA TYR A 116 5.76 -3.46 18.13
C TYR A 116 5.05 -2.57 19.14
N GLN A 117 3.73 -2.74 19.31
CA GLN A 117 3.10 -2.25 20.53
C GLN A 117 3.64 -3.07 21.71
N TYR A 118 4.68 -2.54 22.34
CA TYR A 118 4.57 -2.03 23.70
C TYR A 118 5.51 -0.82 23.75
N PRO A 119 5.07 0.41 23.42
CA PRO A 119 5.61 1.55 24.16
C PRO A 119 5.45 1.12 25.62
N GLY A 120 6.57 1.00 26.34
CA GLY A 120 6.57 0.50 27.70
C GLY A 120 5.36 1.08 28.39
N ARG A 121 4.44 0.22 28.84
CA ARG A 121 3.35 0.62 29.73
C ARG A 121 4.04 1.57 30.70
N PRO A 122 3.73 2.89 30.71
CA PRO A 122 4.37 3.81 31.63
C PRO A 122 4.31 3.09 32.95
N GLY A 123 5.49 2.71 33.47
CA GLY A 123 5.58 1.87 34.65
C GLY A 123 4.66 2.55 35.64
N SER A 124 3.64 1.81 36.09
CA SER A 124 2.61 2.32 36.98
C SER A 124 3.33 3.14 38.03
N THR A 125 3.33 4.46 37.85
CA THR A 125 3.97 5.37 38.76
C THR A 125 3.28 5.09 40.05
N GLU A 126 4.13 4.77 41.03
CA GLU A 126 3.78 4.55 42.41
C GLU A 126 2.54 5.36 42.75
N ILE A 127 1.54 4.66 43.29
CA ILE A 127 0.46 5.30 44.03
C ILE A 127 1.19 6.11 45.11
N GLU A 128 1.41 7.38 44.81
CA GLU A 128 1.99 8.39 45.67
C GLU A 128 1.06 8.44 46.87
N ARG A 129 1.53 7.88 47.98
CA ARG A 129 0.78 7.88 49.24
C ARG A 129 0.69 9.33 49.68
N ASP A 130 -0.53 9.80 49.90
CA ASP A 130 -0.84 11.08 50.52
C ASP A 130 0.05 11.31 51.75
N ASP A 131 0.96 12.27 51.62
CA ASP A 131 1.72 12.82 52.73
C ASP A 131 1.13 14.21 53.06
N PRO A 132 0.29 14.34 54.10
CA PRO A 132 -0.52 15.53 54.33
C PRO A 132 0.26 16.59 55.11
N GLN A 133 1.36 17.11 54.56
CA GLN A 133 2.02 18.32 55.08
C GLN A 133 2.69 19.16 53.99
N LYS A 134 1.91 19.87 53.17
CA LYS A 134 2.44 21.02 52.42
C LYS A 134 1.69 22.30 52.78
N LYS A 135 2.47 23.20 53.39
CA LYS A 135 2.17 24.57 53.82
C LYS A 135 1.55 25.39 52.67
N PRO A 136 0.72 26.41 53.00
CA PRO A 136 0.11 27.29 52.01
C PRO A 136 1.19 28.20 51.41
N LEU A 137 1.74 27.80 50.26
CA LEU A 137 2.53 28.69 49.41
C LEU A 137 1.57 29.33 48.38
N THR A 138 1.18 30.56 48.69
CA THR A 138 0.63 31.62 47.83
C THR A 138 0.18 31.21 46.41
N ASP A 139 -1.13 31.02 46.26
CA ASP A 139 -1.81 30.65 45.01
C ASP A 139 -1.56 31.62 43.83
N ALA A 140 -1.18 32.87 44.10
CA ALA A 140 -0.88 33.87 43.08
C ALA A 140 0.37 33.54 42.22
N MET A 141 1.42 32.93 42.80
CA MET A 141 2.63 32.56 42.03
C MET A 141 2.45 31.28 41.20
N LYS A 142 1.54 30.38 41.62
CA LYS A 142 1.20 29.19 40.84
C LYS A 142 0.38 29.52 39.60
N GLN A 143 -0.43 30.57 39.65
CA GLN A 143 -1.25 30.99 38.52
C GLN A 143 -0.39 31.63 37.41
N GLN A 144 0.59 32.46 37.77
CA GLN A 144 1.49 33.10 36.80
C GLN A 144 2.41 32.10 36.07
N LEU A 145 2.88 31.05 36.75
CA LEU A 145 3.66 29.96 36.15
C LEU A 145 2.82 29.07 35.20
N ASN A 146 1.51 28.99 35.42
CA ASN A 146 0.60 28.25 34.53
C ASN A 146 0.29 29.04 33.25
N ASP A 147 0.23 30.38 33.32
CA ASP A 147 -0.05 31.23 32.17
C ASP A 147 1.12 31.25 31.18
N ASP A 148 2.36 31.38 31.65
CA ASP A 148 3.57 31.32 30.81
C ASP A 148 3.70 29.96 30.11
N HIS A 149 3.42 28.87 30.84
CA HIS A 149 3.47 27.52 30.27
C HIS A 149 2.38 27.29 29.21
N CYS A 150 1.16 27.80 29.43
CA CYS A 150 0.09 27.76 28.44
C CYS A 150 0.48 28.53 27.16
N GLN A 151 1.13 29.69 27.32
CA GLN A 151 1.56 30.50 26.19
C GLN A 151 2.63 29.81 25.34
N ASP A 152 3.58 29.13 25.96
CA ASP A 152 4.60 28.36 25.24
C ASP A 152 4.02 27.14 24.51
N MET A 153 3.03 26.46 25.10
CA MET A 153 2.33 25.39 24.40
C MET A 153 1.57 25.90 23.17
N MET A 154 0.92 27.07 23.25
CA MET A 154 0.24 27.65 22.08
C MET A 154 1.23 27.97 20.95
N LYS A 155 2.39 28.57 21.27
CA LYS A 155 3.44 28.80 20.27
C LYS A 155 3.91 27.50 19.62
N MET A 156 4.12 26.44 20.40
CA MET A 156 4.53 25.14 19.86
C MET A 156 3.46 24.52 18.96
N VAL A 157 2.18 24.64 19.32
CA VAL A 157 1.06 24.16 18.49
C VAL A 157 0.97 24.94 17.18
N ASP A 158 1.14 26.26 17.23
CA ASP A 158 1.15 27.11 16.03
C ASP A 158 2.33 26.79 15.11
N GLU A 159 3.54 26.59 15.66
CA GLU A 159 4.71 26.15 14.90
C GLU A 159 4.50 24.76 14.28
N MET A 160 3.88 23.84 15.01
CA MET A 160 3.56 22.51 14.50
C MET A 160 2.52 22.58 13.38
N ALA A 161 1.50 23.41 13.53
CA ALA A 161 0.48 23.65 12.51
C ALA A 161 1.10 24.30 11.25
N LEU A 162 2.04 25.24 11.42
CA LEU A 162 2.77 25.85 10.32
C LEU A 162 3.63 24.82 9.58
N ARG A 163 4.38 23.98 10.31
CA ARG A 163 5.16 22.89 9.71
C ARG A 163 4.29 21.90 8.95
N GLN A 164 3.12 21.53 9.48
CA GLN A 164 2.18 20.67 8.77
C GLN A 164 1.68 21.29 7.48
N ARG A 165 1.37 22.60 7.47
CA ARG A 165 0.96 23.29 6.24
C ARG A 165 2.08 23.30 5.20
N GLN A 166 3.31 23.61 5.61
CA GLN A 166 4.47 23.58 4.71
C GLN A 166 4.71 22.19 4.12
N GLN A 167 4.60 21.14 4.94
CA GLN A 167 4.71 19.76 4.46
C GLN A 167 3.57 19.42 3.48
N HIS A 168 2.35 19.86 3.77
CA HIS A 168 1.21 19.64 2.88
C HIS A 168 1.40 20.36 1.54
N GLU A 169 1.86 21.61 1.54
CA GLU A 169 2.17 22.37 0.32
C GLU A 169 3.26 21.70 -0.53
N GLN A 170 4.31 21.17 0.10
CA GLN A 170 5.36 20.40 -0.60
C GLN A 170 4.79 19.13 -1.25
N VAL A 171 3.93 18.41 -0.55
CA VAL A 171 3.27 17.21 -1.09
C VAL A 171 2.37 17.58 -2.27
N MET A 172 1.59 18.66 -2.17
CA MET A 172 0.74 19.12 -3.26
C MET A 172 1.56 19.48 -4.50
N HIS A 173 2.65 20.22 -4.32
CA HIS A 173 3.55 20.56 -5.44
C HIS A 173 4.15 19.31 -6.12
N LEU A 174 4.50 18.27 -5.36
CA LEU A 174 4.98 17.00 -5.93
C LEU A 174 3.88 16.25 -6.69
N LEU A 175 2.63 16.30 -6.22
CA LEU A 175 1.50 15.71 -6.93
C LEU A 175 1.23 16.44 -8.25
N ASP A 176 1.30 17.77 -8.25
CA ASP A 176 1.14 18.57 -9.47
C ASP A 176 2.23 18.25 -10.50
N GLN A 177 3.50 18.15 -10.08
CA GLN A 177 4.61 17.74 -10.95
C GLN A 177 4.42 16.33 -11.52
N ARG A 178 3.92 15.40 -10.70
CA ARG A 178 3.63 14.03 -11.16
C ARG A 178 2.53 14.04 -12.21
N GLN A 179 1.48 14.84 -12.02
CA GLN A 179 0.38 14.96 -12.99
C GLN A 179 0.89 15.51 -14.33
N GLU A 180 1.71 16.57 -14.31
CA GLU A 180 2.30 17.16 -15.52
C GLU A 180 3.15 16.16 -16.30
N LEU A 181 3.91 15.30 -15.60
CA LEU A 181 4.70 14.24 -16.24
C LEU A 181 3.83 13.17 -16.91
N LEU A 182 2.73 12.77 -16.26
CA LEU A 182 1.78 11.81 -16.83
C LEU A 182 1.12 12.37 -18.09
N ASP A 183 0.72 13.65 -18.07
CA ASP A 183 0.12 14.32 -19.22
C ASP A 183 1.10 14.38 -20.40
N ARG A 184 2.38 14.73 -20.15
CA ARG A 184 3.44 14.71 -21.18
C ARG A 184 3.70 13.30 -21.73
N GLN A 185 3.65 12.27 -20.90
CA GLN A 185 3.82 10.89 -21.37
C GLN A 185 2.65 10.45 -22.25
N SER A 186 1.43 10.78 -21.85
CA SER A 186 0.22 10.54 -22.64
C SER A 186 0.30 11.22 -24.01
N GLU A 187 0.70 12.50 -24.04
CA GLU A 187 0.91 13.25 -25.28
C GLU A 187 1.94 12.58 -26.20
N ARG A 188 3.09 12.17 -25.65
CA ARG A 188 4.14 11.47 -26.42
C ARG A 188 3.66 10.13 -26.97
N ALA A 189 2.92 9.36 -26.18
CA ALA A 189 2.37 8.08 -26.61
C ALA A 189 1.42 8.28 -27.80
N ARG A 190 0.53 9.27 -27.72
CA ARG A 190 -0.40 9.61 -28.81
C ARG A 190 0.33 10.06 -30.08
N LEU A 191 1.39 10.87 -29.96
CA LEU A 191 2.19 11.28 -31.11
C LEU A 191 2.90 10.10 -31.77
N MET A 192 3.44 9.18 -30.97
CA MET A 192 4.09 7.97 -31.49
C MET A 192 3.09 7.07 -32.22
N GLU A 193 1.88 6.90 -31.67
CA GLU A 193 0.80 6.16 -32.32
C GLU A 193 0.44 6.76 -33.68
N MET A 194 0.20 8.08 -33.74
CA MET A 194 -0.06 8.79 -35.00
C MET A 194 1.08 8.62 -36.03
N GLN A 195 2.34 8.62 -35.56
CA GLN A 195 3.49 8.42 -36.44
C GLN A 195 3.53 7.01 -37.03
N ILE A 196 3.23 5.98 -36.23
CA ILE A 196 3.14 4.59 -36.69
C ILE A 196 2.05 4.46 -37.74
N GLU A 197 0.88 5.03 -37.48
CA GLU A 197 -0.26 5.00 -38.41
C GLU A 197 0.05 5.67 -39.73
N ALA A 198 0.62 6.88 -39.70
CA ALA A 198 1.03 7.59 -40.91
C ALA A 198 2.02 6.75 -41.73
N SER A 199 2.98 6.11 -41.06
CA SER A 199 3.96 5.23 -41.70
C SER A 199 3.32 4.00 -42.33
N MET A 200 2.33 3.40 -41.67
CA MET A 200 1.57 2.27 -42.21
C MET A 200 0.75 2.66 -43.45
N VAL A 201 0.05 3.80 -43.40
CA VAL A 201 -0.74 4.30 -44.54
C VAL A 201 0.16 4.58 -45.74
N LEU A 202 1.29 5.26 -45.53
CA LEU A 202 2.27 5.50 -46.59
C LEU A 202 2.81 4.20 -47.19
N SER A 203 3.15 3.21 -46.36
CA SER A 203 3.60 1.90 -46.83
C SER A 203 2.53 1.14 -47.65
N VAL A 204 1.25 1.30 -47.32
CA VAL A 204 0.15 0.72 -48.10
C VAL A 204 0.01 1.44 -49.44
N ILE A 205 0.06 2.78 -49.44
CA ILE A 205 0.02 3.59 -50.68
C ILE A 205 1.14 3.18 -51.63
N GLU A 206 2.38 3.09 -51.14
CA GLU A 206 3.54 2.68 -51.96
C GLU A 206 3.34 1.30 -52.58
N ARG A 207 2.83 0.33 -51.80
CA ARG A 207 2.58 -1.02 -52.30
C ARG A 207 1.47 -1.06 -53.35
N LEU A 208 0.36 -0.34 -53.15
CA LEU A 208 -0.72 -0.26 -54.14
C LEU A 208 -0.23 0.41 -55.43
N ARG A 209 0.53 1.50 -55.32
CA ARG A 209 1.14 2.17 -56.46
C ARG A 209 2.08 1.24 -57.23
N ASN A 210 2.90 0.45 -56.54
CA ASN A 210 3.81 -0.52 -57.16
C ASN A 210 3.08 -1.65 -57.92
N VAL A 211 1.85 -1.99 -57.52
CA VAL A 211 1.00 -2.97 -58.22
C VAL A 211 0.29 -2.36 -59.43
N GLY A 212 0.34 -1.03 -59.59
CA GLY A 212 -0.25 -0.32 -60.73
C GLY A 212 -1.65 0.27 -60.47
N PHE A 213 -2.09 0.33 -59.21
CA PHE A 213 -3.32 1.05 -58.86
C PHE A 213 -3.19 2.55 -59.15
N SER A 214 -4.24 3.14 -59.69
CA SER A 214 -4.36 4.58 -59.90
C SER A 214 -4.60 5.33 -58.58
N GLU A 215 -4.35 6.64 -58.56
CA GLU A 215 -4.51 7.45 -57.34
C GLU A 215 -5.97 7.48 -56.83
N ASP A 216 -6.95 7.42 -57.73
CA ASP A 216 -8.38 7.35 -57.38
C ASP A 216 -8.72 6.01 -56.70
N GLU A 217 -8.20 4.89 -57.22
CA GLU A 217 -8.41 3.57 -56.62
C GLU A 217 -7.73 3.44 -55.26
N ILE A 218 -6.52 4.01 -55.11
CA ILE A 218 -5.80 4.06 -53.83
C ILE A 218 -6.61 4.88 -52.81
N SER A 219 -7.13 6.04 -53.22
CA SER A 219 -7.94 6.91 -52.37
C SER A 219 -9.21 6.20 -51.89
N LEU A 220 -9.87 5.45 -52.77
CA LEU A 220 -11.03 4.63 -52.42
C LEU A 220 -10.67 3.54 -51.40
N HIS A 221 -9.53 2.85 -51.57
CA HIS A 221 -9.08 1.82 -50.64
C HIS A 221 -8.74 2.39 -49.26
N ILE A 222 -8.12 3.58 -49.18
CA ILE A 222 -7.83 4.23 -47.90
C ILE A 222 -9.12 4.65 -47.19
N GLN A 223 -10.10 5.19 -47.93
CA GLN A 223 -11.39 5.56 -47.36
C GLN A 223 -12.13 4.35 -46.78
N LEU A 224 -12.03 3.18 -47.41
CA LEU A 224 -12.60 1.93 -46.87
C LEU A 224 -11.92 1.46 -45.59
N LEU A 225 -10.67 1.87 -45.33
CA LEU A 225 -9.92 1.53 -44.11
C LEU A 225 -10.23 2.48 -42.93
N GLN A 226 -10.73 3.70 -43.19
CA GLN A 226 -11.05 4.68 -42.13
C GLN A 226 -12.09 4.21 -41.09
N PRO A 227 -13.18 3.50 -41.45
CA PRO A 227 -14.17 3.02 -40.48
C PRO A 227 -13.58 2.01 -39.49
N LEU A 228 -12.72 1.11 -39.96
CA LEU A 228 -12.02 0.13 -39.13
C LEU A 228 -11.07 0.82 -38.14
N TYR A 229 -10.43 1.88 -38.59
CA TYR A 229 -9.57 2.71 -37.77
C TYR A 229 -10.35 3.43 -36.67
N THR A 230 -11.47 4.07 -37.03
CA THR A 230 -12.33 4.81 -36.09
C THR A 230 -12.90 3.90 -35.00
N PHE A 231 -13.27 2.67 -35.37
CA PHE A 231 -13.72 1.65 -34.43
C PHE A 231 -12.62 1.26 -33.43
N HIS A 232 -11.39 1.08 -33.90
CA HIS A 232 -10.26 0.75 -33.04
C HIS A 232 -9.96 1.88 -32.03
N THR A 233 -9.93 3.14 -32.48
CA THR A 233 -9.70 4.31 -31.62
C THR A 233 -10.81 4.45 -30.57
N GLN A 234 -12.08 4.23 -30.95
CA GLN A 234 -13.20 4.27 -30.00
C GLN A 234 -13.09 3.18 -28.93
N MET A 235 -12.68 1.98 -29.32
CA MET A 235 -12.54 0.86 -28.39
C MET A 235 -11.38 1.09 -27.40
N MET A 236 -10.24 1.60 -27.87
CA MET A 236 -9.10 1.99 -27.02
C MET A 236 -9.48 3.10 -26.02
N ASN A 237 -10.19 4.14 -26.48
CA ASN A 237 -10.69 5.20 -25.61
C ASN A 237 -11.66 4.69 -24.54
N GLN A 238 -12.55 3.75 -24.90
CA GLN A 238 -13.49 3.15 -23.95
C GLN A 238 -12.77 2.32 -22.89
N GLN A 239 -11.68 1.63 -23.26
CA GLN A 239 -10.85 0.86 -22.33
C GLN A 239 -10.07 1.78 -21.38
N GLN A 240 -9.56 2.91 -21.87
CA GLN A 240 -8.92 3.93 -21.04
C GLN A 240 -9.90 4.55 -20.03
N GLN A 241 -11.12 4.86 -20.45
CA GLN A 241 -12.15 5.41 -19.54
C GLN A 241 -12.52 4.44 -18.41
N GLN A 242 -12.55 3.14 -18.69
CA GLN A 242 -12.82 2.11 -17.66
C GLN A 242 -11.68 2.01 -16.63
N GLN A 243 -10.43 2.17 -17.08
CA GLN A 243 -9.26 2.14 -16.19
C GLN A 243 -9.15 3.40 -15.30
N SER A 244 -9.57 4.56 -15.79
CA SER A 244 -9.58 5.81 -15.00
C SER A 244 -10.76 5.92 -14.02
N SER A 245 -11.76 5.04 -14.12
CA SER A 245 -12.97 5.05 -13.26
C SER A 245 -12.91 4.06 -12.09
N SER A 246 -11.83 3.28 -11.98
CA SER A 246 -11.61 2.26 -10.94
C SER A 246 -10.55 2.73 -9.95
#